data_AF-A0AB39B873-F1
#
_entry.id   AF-A0AB39B873-F1
#
_cell.length_a   1.000
_cell.length_b   1.000
_cell.length_c   1.000
_cell.angle_alpha   90.00
_cell.angle_beta   90.00
_cell.angle_gamma   90.00
#
_symmetry.space_group_name_H-M   'P 1'
#
loop_
_entity.id
_entity.type
_entity.pdbx_description
1 polymer ?
#
loop_
_entity_poly.entity_id
_entity_poly.type
_entity_poly.pdbx_seq_one_letter_code
_entity_poly.pdbx_strand_id
1 'polypeptide(L)'
;MRQKDWENLTHASTLSNAFDYACQGVKELGFDFCSFLSWNSLETRPVLLSTCPTAWVERYITMNYVECDPRVNACRRTLLPVCWTDTLFVDTPELWQEAQSHGLRCGVSQGSHSAGVFSVFSVARTEPTLCTSELYEKAGDIQLLATFLHIRQADNARQQATAMHLSAREVEVLQWTSHGKNAEDVAKILGLSCSTVSFHLRNSMAKLGVHNKVAAVAKAAKLGLIDEA
;
A
#
# COMPACT_ATOMS: atom_id res chain seq x y z
N MET A 1 17.39 10.42 12.18
CA MET A 1 17.35 9.02 12.68
C MET A 1 18.76 8.52 13.05
N ARG A 2 18.97 7.80 14.18
CA ARG A 2 20.31 7.32 14.59
C ARG A 2 20.70 6.01 13.88
N GLN A 3 22.00 5.75 13.73
CA GLN A 3 22.53 4.57 13.03
C GLN A 3 22.00 3.22 13.57
N LYS A 4 21.75 3.12 14.88
CA LYS A 4 21.22 1.89 15.49
C LYS A 4 19.76 1.62 15.10
N ASP A 5 18.95 2.66 14.92
CA ASP A 5 17.54 2.54 14.56
C ASP A 5 17.41 2.05 13.10
N TRP A 6 18.37 2.45 12.26
CA TRP A 6 18.54 1.97 10.89
C TRP A 6 18.89 0.48 10.78
N GLU A 7 19.83 0.01 11.59
CA GLU A 7 20.20 -1.41 11.60
C GLU A 7 19.01 -2.27 12.02
N ASN A 8 18.23 -1.84 13.01
CA ASN A 8 17.04 -2.58 13.44
C ASN A 8 15.95 -2.65 12.36
N LEU A 9 15.69 -1.54 11.64
CA LEU A 9 14.71 -1.51 10.55
C LEU A 9 15.07 -2.47 9.41
N THR A 10 16.35 -2.60 9.07
CA THR A 10 16.79 -3.49 7.98
C THR A 10 16.71 -4.97 8.37
N HIS A 11 16.85 -5.29 9.66
CA HIS A 11 16.80 -6.66 10.19
C HIS A 11 15.40 -7.11 10.63
N ALA A 12 14.39 -6.24 10.58
CA ALA A 12 13.03 -6.58 10.99
C ALA A 12 12.46 -7.76 10.15
N SER A 13 12.13 -8.86 10.82
CA SER A 13 11.64 -10.09 10.18
C SER A 13 10.15 -10.02 9.79
N THR A 14 9.39 -9.08 10.35
CA THR A 14 7.95 -8.91 10.10
C THR A 14 7.62 -7.44 9.89
N LEU A 15 6.47 -7.17 9.24
CA LEU A 15 5.96 -5.81 9.07
C LEU A 15 5.68 -5.14 10.42
N SER A 16 5.13 -5.89 11.39
CA SER A 16 4.84 -5.35 12.74
C SER A 16 6.11 -4.88 13.43
N ASN A 17 7.18 -5.69 13.41
CA ASN A 17 8.45 -5.31 14.02
C ASN A 17 9.06 -4.08 13.31
N ALA A 18 8.97 -4.04 11.97
CA ALA A 18 9.43 -2.87 11.21
C ALA A 18 8.64 -1.60 11.59
N PHE A 19 7.32 -1.74 11.80
CA PHE A 19 6.47 -0.64 12.25
C PHE A 19 6.83 -0.17 13.66
N ASP A 20 7.12 -1.08 14.59
CA ASP A 20 7.54 -0.74 15.94
C ASP A 20 8.84 0.07 15.95
N TYR A 21 9.84 -0.31 15.14
CA TYR A 21 11.07 0.45 14.99
C TYR A 21 10.84 1.81 14.32
N ALA A 22 9.99 1.87 13.29
CA ALA A 22 9.64 3.14 12.65
C ALA A 22 9.00 4.10 13.67
N CYS A 23 8.12 3.59 14.54
CA CYS A 23 7.47 4.37 15.58
C CYS A 23 8.45 4.87 16.67
N GLN A 24 9.56 4.18 16.92
CA GLN A 24 10.64 4.73 17.76
C GLN A 24 11.28 5.94 17.08
N GLY A 25 11.61 5.85 15.78
CA GLY A 25 12.15 6.97 15.00
C GLY A 25 11.19 8.17 14.93
N VAL A 26 9.88 7.92 14.83
CA VAL A 26 8.84 8.97 14.83
C VAL A 26 8.84 9.78 16.13
N LYS A 27 9.06 9.14 17.28
CA LYS A 27 9.16 9.84 18.58
C LYS A 27 10.38 10.75 18.63
N GLU A 28 11.50 10.33 18.07
CA GLU A 28 12.72 11.16 17.98
C GLU A 28 12.52 12.38 17.07
N LEU A 29 11.65 12.26 16.08
CA LEU A 29 11.23 13.36 15.22
C LEU A 29 10.21 14.29 15.88
N GLY A 30 9.83 14.07 17.15
CA GLY A 30 8.90 14.94 17.89
C GLY A 30 7.45 14.77 17.47
N PHE A 31 7.06 13.57 17.04
CA PHE A 31 5.68 13.18 16.80
C PHE A 31 5.23 12.14 17.83
N ASP A 32 3.97 12.23 18.25
CA ASP A 32 3.40 11.37 19.30
C ASP A 32 2.84 10.06 18.74
N PHE A 33 2.30 10.10 17.52
CA PHE A 33 1.58 9.02 16.89
C PHE A 33 2.11 8.70 15.49
N CYS A 34 2.01 7.44 15.10
CA CYS A 34 2.32 6.91 13.79
C CYS A 34 1.22 5.94 13.36
N SER A 35 0.93 5.89 12.06
CA SER A 35 0.10 4.84 11.47
C SER A 35 0.60 4.46 10.09
N PHE A 36 0.35 3.21 9.71
CA PHE A 36 0.67 2.66 8.41
C PHE A 36 -0.56 1.96 7.86
N LEU A 37 -1.11 2.50 6.78
CA LEU A 37 -2.18 1.92 5.98
C LEU A 37 -1.56 1.33 4.72
N SER A 38 -1.93 0.12 4.34
CA SER A 38 -1.49 -0.44 3.05
C SER A 38 -2.55 -1.30 2.40
N TRP A 39 -2.57 -1.22 1.07
CA TRP A 39 -3.39 -2.03 0.18
C TRP A 39 -2.43 -2.83 -0.69
N ASN A 40 -2.68 -4.12 -0.81
CA ASN A 40 -2.05 -4.95 -1.80
C ASN A 40 -3.14 -5.62 -2.64
N SER A 41 -2.77 -6.12 -3.81
CA SER A 41 -3.74 -6.68 -4.77
C SER A 41 -4.23 -8.10 -4.43
N LEU A 42 -3.81 -8.63 -3.29
CA LEU A 42 -4.16 -9.95 -2.77
C LEU A 42 -5.22 -9.89 -1.68
N GLU A 43 -5.21 -8.81 -0.89
CA GLU A 43 -6.10 -8.60 0.23
C GLU A 43 -7.33 -7.76 -0.15
N THR A 44 -8.48 -8.11 0.41
CA THR A 44 -9.73 -7.35 0.18
C THR A 44 -9.87 -6.13 1.09
N ARG A 45 -9.10 -6.10 2.18
CA ARG A 45 -9.09 -5.01 3.16
C ARG A 45 -7.68 -4.48 3.34
N PRO A 46 -7.52 -3.18 3.60
CA PRO A 46 -6.22 -2.64 3.92
C PRO A 46 -5.70 -3.18 5.26
N VAL A 47 -4.38 -3.35 5.33
CA VAL A 47 -3.68 -3.54 6.60
C VAL A 47 -3.55 -2.18 7.27
N LEU A 48 -3.91 -2.10 8.56
CA LEU A 48 -3.74 -0.91 9.40
C LEU A 48 -2.89 -1.27 10.62
N LEU A 49 -1.72 -0.62 10.74
CA LEU A 49 -0.91 -0.58 11.95
C LEU A 49 -0.96 0.84 12.51
N SER A 50 -1.09 1.00 13.83
CA SER A 50 -1.27 2.32 14.43
C SER A 50 -0.86 2.36 15.89
N THR A 51 -0.26 3.47 16.31
CA THR A 51 -0.04 3.82 17.72
C THR A 51 -1.02 4.89 18.21
N CYS A 52 -1.95 5.33 17.36
CA CYS A 52 -2.98 6.27 17.74
C CYS A 52 -3.88 5.68 18.86
N PRO A 53 -4.58 6.50 19.65
CA PRO A 53 -5.47 6.00 20.69
C PRO A 53 -6.45 4.95 20.16
N THR A 54 -6.64 3.85 20.91
CA THR A 54 -7.47 2.72 20.48
C THR A 54 -8.89 3.16 20.12
N ALA A 55 -9.49 4.06 20.92
CA ALA A 55 -10.81 4.63 20.66
C ALA A 55 -10.90 5.33 19.29
N TRP A 56 -9.82 6.02 18.88
CA TRP A 56 -9.75 6.64 17.55
C TRP A 56 -9.66 5.60 16.44
N VAL A 57 -8.83 4.57 16.60
CA VAL A 57 -8.68 3.50 15.60
C VAL A 57 -10.01 2.76 15.41
N GLU A 58 -10.69 2.42 16.50
CA GLU A 58 -12.01 1.78 16.46
C GLU A 58 -13.06 2.67 15.79
N ARG A 59 -13.08 3.97 16.11
CA ARG A 59 -13.96 4.94 15.46
C ARG A 59 -13.69 5.03 13.97
N TYR A 60 -12.42 5.13 13.57
CA TYR A 60 -12.00 5.22 12.17
C TYR A 60 -12.44 4.01 11.34
N ILE A 61 -12.28 2.81 11.89
CA ILE A 61 -12.72 1.56 11.26
C ILE A 61 -14.27 1.50 11.20
N THR A 62 -14.95 1.80 12.31
CA THR A 62 -16.41 1.71 12.42
C THR A 62 -17.12 2.65 11.44
N MET A 63 -16.61 3.87 11.31
CA MET A 63 -17.15 4.87 10.38
C MET A 63 -16.67 4.65 8.94
N ASN A 64 -15.81 3.66 8.70
CA ASN A 64 -15.19 3.38 7.41
C ASN A 64 -14.52 4.62 6.78
N TYR A 65 -13.85 5.43 7.62
CA TYR A 65 -13.28 6.70 7.18
C TYR A 65 -12.20 6.55 6.11
N VAL A 66 -11.61 5.37 5.98
CA VAL A 66 -10.62 5.04 4.95
C VAL A 66 -11.09 5.35 3.52
N GLU A 67 -12.39 5.27 3.25
CA GLU A 67 -12.96 5.54 1.92
C GLU A 67 -13.05 7.04 1.59
N CYS A 68 -13.28 7.88 2.60
CA CYS A 68 -13.40 9.33 2.43
C CYS A 68 -12.17 10.12 2.89
N ASP A 69 -11.18 9.48 3.52
CA ASP A 69 -10.03 10.17 4.11
C ASP A 69 -9.24 10.98 3.07
N PRO A 70 -9.21 12.32 3.19
CA PRO A 70 -8.55 13.17 2.20
C PRO A 70 -7.04 12.97 2.19
N ARG A 71 -6.43 12.50 3.29
CA ARG A 71 -5.00 12.15 3.35
C ARG A 71 -4.71 10.96 2.44
N VAL A 72 -5.52 9.90 2.55
CA VAL A 72 -5.40 8.70 1.72
C VAL A 72 -5.61 9.07 0.25
N ASN A 73 -6.67 9.83 -0.03
CA ASN A 73 -6.99 10.26 -1.38
C ASN A 73 -5.89 11.14 -2.01
N ALA A 74 -5.29 12.03 -1.23
CA ALA A 74 -4.15 12.82 -1.67
C ALA A 74 -2.92 11.94 -1.94
N CYS A 75 -2.54 11.06 -1.01
CA CYS A 75 -1.40 10.15 -1.17
C CYS A 75 -1.56 9.17 -2.35
N ARG A 76 -2.78 8.91 -2.83
CA ARG A 76 -2.99 8.16 -4.08
C ARG A 76 -2.49 8.90 -5.32
N ARG A 77 -2.39 10.23 -5.26
CA ARG A 77 -2.10 11.12 -6.39
C ARG A 77 -0.72 11.79 -6.31
N THR A 78 -0.04 11.73 -5.17
CA THR A 78 1.27 12.35 -4.98
C THR A 78 2.20 11.48 -4.14
N LEU A 79 3.50 11.60 -4.43
CA LEU A 79 4.59 11.06 -3.62
C LEU A 79 5.20 12.14 -2.70
N LEU A 80 4.70 13.37 -2.74
CA LEU A 80 5.12 14.42 -1.81
C LEU A 80 4.42 14.27 -0.46
N PRO A 81 5.05 14.71 0.65
CA PRO A 81 4.41 14.73 1.95
C PRO A 81 3.11 15.57 1.93
N VAL A 82 2.01 14.97 2.41
CA VAL A 82 0.71 15.63 2.55
C VAL A 82 0.57 16.16 3.96
N CYS A 83 0.64 17.48 4.12
CA CYS A 83 0.45 18.14 5.41
C CYS A 83 -1.03 18.18 5.80
N TRP A 84 -1.33 17.97 7.08
CA TRP A 84 -2.69 18.04 7.59
C TRP A 84 -3.06 19.49 7.85
N THR A 85 -3.95 20.03 7.04
CA THR A 85 -4.43 21.41 7.11
C THR A 85 -5.94 21.45 7.10
N ASP A 86 -6.56 22.50 7.63
CA ASP A 86 -8.02 22.63 7.58
C ASP A 86 -8.55 22.60 6.12
N THR A 87 -7.76 23.12 5.17
CA THR A 87 -8.08 23.06 3.74
C THR A 87 -8.08 21.64 3.18
N LEU A 88 -7.24 20.73 3.69
CA LEU A 88 -7.23 19.33 3.27
C LEU A 88 -8.53 18.62 3.68
N PHE A 89 -9.10 19.01 4.81
CA PHE A 89 -10.28 18.39 5.40
C PHE A 89 -11.58 19.16 5.14
N VAL A 90 -11.58 20.12 4.20
CA VAL A 90 -12.75 20.96 3.93
C VAL A 90 -14.01 20.16 3.60
N ASP A 91 -13.87 19.05 2.88
CA ASP A 91 -14.96 18.16 2.49
C ASP A 91 -15.28 17.07 3.53
N THR A 92 -14.43 16.92 4.56
CA THR A 92 -14.57 15.92 5.63
C THR A 92 -14.30 16.54 7.02
N PRO A 93 -15.04 17.58 7.43
CA PRO A 93 -14.78 18.28 8.68
C PRO A 93 -15.02 17.41 9.92
N GLU A 94 -16.00 16.49 9.86
CA GLU A 94 -16.31 15.56 10.96
C GLU A 94 -15.13 14.63 11.27
N LEU A 95 -14.52 14.03 10.24
CA LEU A 95 -13.31 13.22 10.36
C LEU A 95 -12.19 14.01 11.06
N TRP A 96 -12.02 15.27 10.67
CA TRP A 96 -10.95 16.11 11.20
C TRP A 96 -11.17 16.48 12.67
N GLN A 97 -12.39 16.89 13.02
CA GLN A 97 -12.77 17.21 14.39
C GLN A 97 -12.62 16.00 15.32
N GLU A 98 -13.03 14.82 14.88
CA GLU A 98 -12.87 13.59 15.67
C GLU A 98 -11.40 13.18 15.82
N ALA A 99 -10.57 13.31 14.76
CA ALA A 99 -9.14 13.07 14.88
C ALA A 99 -8.50 14.01 15.91
N GLN A 100 -8.83 15.31 15.83
CA GLN A 100 -8.33 16.33 16.74
C GLN A 100 -8.78 16.10 18.18
N SER A 101 -10.03 15.65 18.41
CA SER A 101 -10.54 15.34 19.76
C SER A 101 -9.79 14.18 20.43
N HIS A 102 -9.12 13.34 19.64
CA HIS A 102 -8.24 12.27 20.12
C HIS A 102 -6.75 12.66 20.13
N GLY A 103 -6.43 13.94 19.93
CA GLY A 103 -5.07 14.46 20.00
C GLY A 103 -4.29 14.40 18.68
N LEU A 104 -4.88 13.94 17.57
CA LEU A 104 -4.25 13.99 16.26
C LEU A 104 -4.44 15.39 15.66
N ARG A 105 -3.69 16.37 16.16
CA ARG A 105 -3.95 17.80 15.89
C ARG A 105 -3.12 18.40 14.77
N CYS A 106 -1.95 17.83 14.52
CA CYS A 106 -1.10 18.17 13.39
C CYS A 106 -0.39 16.91 12.90
N GLY A 107 -0.09 16.82 11.61
CA GLY A 107 0.56 15.64 11.06
C GLY A 107 0.91 15.73 9.59
N VAL A 108 1.56 14.68 9.12
CA VAL A 108 2.02 14.53 7.74
C VAL A 108 1.76 13.10 7.31
N SER A 109 1.25 12.92 6.09
CA SER A 109 1.05 11.62 5.45
C SER A 109 1.94 11.49 4.22
N GLN A 110 2.72 10.41 4.16
CA GLN A 110 3.59 10.05 3.05
C GLN A 110 3.00 8.87 2.28
N GLY A 111 2.76 9.06 0.99
CA GLY A 111 2.33 8.00 0.06
C GLY A 111 3.51 7.28 -0.57
N SER A 112 3.35 5.97 -0.78
CA SER A 112 4.30 5.12 -1.52
C SER A 112 3.55 4.13 -2.41
N HIS A 113 4.06 3.89 -3.62
CA HIS A 113 3.47 3.02 -4.64
C HIS A 113 4.54 2.18 -5.32
N SER A 114 4.46 0.86 -5.25
CA SER A 114 5.32 -0.05 -6.01
C SER A 114 4.76 -1.48 -5.97
N ALA A 115 5.05 -2.29 -6.98
CA ALA A 115 4.73 -3.73 -7.00
C ALA A 115 3.26 -4.07 -6.63
N GLY A 116 2.30 -3.28 -7.13
CA GLY A 116 0.87 -3.47 -6.83
C GLY A 116 0.46 -3.20 -5.39
N VAL A 117 1.34 -2.58 -4.62
CA VAL A 117 1.12 -2.10 -3.26
C VAL A 117 1.01 -0.58 -3.27
N PHE A 118 0.01 -0.09 -2.56
CA PHE A 118 -0.10 1.31 -2.18
C PHE A 118 -0.06 1.39 -0.66
N SER A 119 0.69 2.33 -0.10
CA SER A 119 0.69 2.55 1.35
C SER A 119 0.74 4.03 1.70
N VAL A 120 0.20 4.34 2.87
CA VAL A 120 0.24 5.65 3.51
C VAL A 120 0.83 5.49 4.89
N PHE A 121 1.99 6.10 5.10
CA PHE A 121 2.58 6.25 6.43
C PHE A 121 2.26 7.65 6.95
N SER A 122 1.68 7.73 8.14
CA SER A 122 1.31 9.01 8.75
C SER A 122 1.98 9.19 10.09
N VAL A 123 2.40 10.42 10.37
CA VAL A 123 2.90 10.84 11.68
C VAL A 123 2.06 12.00 12.18
N ALA A 124 1.76 12.03 13.48
CA ALA A 124 0.92 13.05 14.07
C ALA A 124 1.37 13.41 15.49
N ARG A 125 0.99 14.60 15.95
CA ARG A 125 1.23 15.06 17.31
C ARG A 125 0.07 15.85 17.88
N THR A 126 0.07 15.95 19.19
CA THR A 126 -0.90 16.69 20.02
C THR A 126 -0.69 18.20 19.96
N GLU A 127 0.54 18.64 19.72
CA GLU A 127 0.88 20.05 19.49
C GLU A 127 0.38 20.49 18.09
N PRO A 128 -0.51 21.50 17.97
CA PRO A 128 -1.22 21.83 16.73
C PRO A 128 -0.40 22.64 15.72
N THR A 129 0.92 22.69 15.87
CA THR A 129 1.79 23.45 14.97
C THR A 129 2.75 22.51 14.25
N LEU A 130 3.14 22.85 13.02
CA LEU A 130 4.25 22.25 12.29
C LEU A 130 4.65 23.27 11.22
N CYS A 131 5.77 23.97 11.41
CA CYS A 131 6.20 24.98 10.45
C CYS A 131 6.91 24.34 9.25
N THR A 132 6.99 25.09 8.14
CA THR A 132 7.59 24.58 6.90
C THR A 132 9.06 24.20 7.05
N SER A 133 9.84 24.93 7.87
CA SER A 133 11.26 24.59 8.12
C SER A 133 11.40 23.29 8.89
N GLU A 134 10.58 23.10 9.94
CA GLU A 134 10.55 21.85 10.71
C GLU A 134 10.13 20.67 9.83
N LEU A 135 9.13 20.85 8.97
CA LEU A 135 8.75 19.83 8.00
C LEU A 135 9.91 19.50 7.06
N TYR A 136 10.57 20.51 6.50
CA TYR A 136 11.69 20.31 5.57
C TYR A 136 12.83 19.51 6.22
N GLU A 137 13.17 19.83 7.48
CA GLU A 137 14.18 19.11 8.26
C GLU A 137 13.81 17.64 8.50
N LYS A 138 12.53 17.33 8.69
CA LYS A 138 12.04 16.00 9.07
C LYS A 138 11.55 15.16 7.89
N ALA A 139 11.26 15.78 6.74
CA ALA A 139 10.62 15.12 5.60
C ALA A 139 11.44 13.93 5.07
N GLY A 140 12.77 14.07 5.02
CA GLY A 140 13.66 13.00 4.58
C GLY A 140 13.56 11.75 5.45
N ASP A 141 13.59 11.92 6.78
CA ASP A 141 13.45 10.82 7.72
C ASP A 141 12.05 10.19 7.65
N ILE A 142 10.98 10.99 7.56
CA ILE A 142 9.60 10.49 7.40
C ILE A 142 9.44 9.69 6.12
N GLN A 143 9.94 10.21 5.00
CA GLN A 143 9.85 9.54 3.69
C GLN A 143 10.58 8.21 3.69
N LEU A 144 11.71 8.15 4.37
CA LEU A 144 12.53 6.97 4.46
C LEU A 144 11.90 5.88 5.33
N LEU A 145 11.36 6.25 6.49
CA LEU A 145 10.55 5.35 7.33
C LEU A 145 9.35 4.79 6.55
N ALA A 146 8.63 5.65 5.82
CA ALA A 146 7.53 5.24 4.96
C ALA A 146 7.97 4.23 3.88
N THR A 147 9.13 4.50 3.26
CA THR A 147 9.72 3.64 2.22
C THR A 147 10.10 2.27 2.77
N PHE A 148 10.69 2.19 3.96
CA PHE A 148 11.03 0.91 4.58
C PHE A 148 9.81 0.03 4.83
N LEU A 149 8.76 0.59 5.43
CA LEU A 149 7.52 -0.13 5.68
C LEU A 149 6.87 -0.56 4.36
N HIS A 150 6.89 0.31 3.35
CA HIS A 150 6.37 0.01 2.03
C HIS A 150 7.09 -1.16 1.36
N ILE A 151 8.42 -1.16 1.33
CA ILE A 151 9.22 -2.23 0.73
C ILE A 151 8.95 -3.56 1.43
N ARG A 152 8.86 -3.57 2.78
CA ARG A 152 8.53 -4.79 3.53
C ARG A 152 7.14 -5.32 3.17
N GLN A 153 6.16 -4.44 3.01
CA GLN A 153 4.83 -4.83 2.58
C GLN A 153 4.82 -5.35 1.12
N ALA A 154 5.60 -4.73 0.24
CA ALA A 154 5.76 -5.15 -1.15
C ALA A 154 6.45 -6.51 -1.28
N ASP A 155 7.48 -6.78 -0.47
CA ASP A 155 8.16 -8.07 -0.40
C ASP A 155 7.22 -9.17 0.08
N ASN A 156 6.41 -8.91 1.10
CA ASN A 156 5.39 -9.85 1.56
C ASN A 156 4.37 -10.17 0.45
N ALA A 157 3.88 -9.14 -0.25
CA ALA A 157 2.95 -9.34 -1.37
C ALA A 157 3.59 -10.13 -2.53
N ARG A 158 4.86 -9.86 -2.84
CA ARG A 158 5.63 -10.60 -3.86
C ARG A 158 5.82 -12.07 -3.49
N GLN A 159 6.15 -12.36 -2.22
CA GLN A 159 6.28 -13.73 -1.72
C GLN A 159 4.95 -14.49 -1.84
N GLN A 160 3.84 -13.87 -1.45
CA GLN A 160 2.50 -14.45 -1.61
C GLN A 160 2.14 -14.68 -3.09
N ALA A 161 2.46 -13.73 -3.98
CA ALA A 161 2.25 -13.89 -5.42
C ALA A 161 3.08 -15.06 -6.00
N THR A 162 4.34 -15.17 -5.58
CA THR A 162 5.23 -16.27 -6.02
C THR A 162 4.70 -17.64 -5.57
N ALA A 163 4.07 -17.71 -4.40
CA ALA A 163 3.43 -18.93 -3.89
C ALA A 163 2.19 -19.38 -4.69
N MET A 164 1.65 -18.56 -5.61
CA MET A 164 0.55 -18.97 -6.48
C MET A 164 0.99 -19.95 -7.58
N HIS A 165 2.30 -20.11 -7.80
CA HIS A 165 2.89 -21.12 -8.69
C HIS A 165 2.26 -21.16 -10.10
N LEU A 166 2.14 -20.00 -10.76
CA LEU A 166 1.84 -19.97 -12.19
C LEU A 166 3.01 -20.61 -12.96
N SER A 167 2.68 -21.51 -13.90
CA SER A 167 3.65 -22.09 -14.82
C SER A 167 4.07 -21.06 -15.88
N ALA A 168 5.25 -21.25 -16.49
CA ALA A 168 5.71 -20.38 -17.58
C ALA A 168 4.67 -20.24 -18.71
N ARG A 169 3.97 -21.34 -19.06
CA ARG A 169 2.91 -21.31 -20.08
C ARG A 169 1.66 -20.54 -19.65
N GLU A 170 1.29 -20.63 -18.37
CA GLU A 170 0.18 -19.83 -17.83
C GLU A 170 0.50 -18.33 -17.86
N VAL A 171 1.75 -17.96 -17.56
CA VAL A 171 2.25 -16.58 -17.65
C VAL A 171 2.24 -16.08 -19.10
N GLU A 172 2.80 -16.84 -20.05
CA GLU A 172 2.80 -16.47 -21.48
C GLU A 172 1.39 -16.27 -22.04
N VAL A 173 0.46 -17.19 -21.71
CA VAL A 173 -0.93 -17.09 -22.15
C VAL A 173 -1.61 -15.84 -21.56
N LEU A 174 -1.37 -15.54 -20.27
CA LEU A 174 -1.88 -14.32 -19.64
C LEU A 174 -1.28 -13.06 -20.26
N GLN A 175 0.02 -13.05 -20.57
CA GLN A 175 0.72 -11.92 -21.20
C GLN A 175 0.10 -11.59 -22.56
N TRP A 176 -0.07 -12.56 -23.45
CA TRP A 176 -0.71 -12.27 -24.74
C TRP A 176 -2.18 -11.87 -24.60
N THR A 177 -2.86 -12.42 -23.59
CA THR A 177 -4.23 -11.99 -23.27
C THR A 177 -4.28 -10.54 -22.77
N SER A 178 -3.25 -10.06 -22.04
CA SER A 178 -3.17 -8.66 -21.58
C SER A 178 -3.03 -7.68 -22.75
N HIS A 179 -2.32 -8.08 -23.81
CA HIS A 179 -2.25 -7.34 -25.08
C HIS A 179 -3.52 -7.47 -25.96
N GLY A 180 -4.65 -7.91 -25.39
CA GLY A 180 -5.95 -7.96 -26.05
C GLY A 180 -6.13 -9.10 -27.05
N LYS A 181 -5.22 -10.10 -27.08
CA LYS A 181 -5.34 -11.24 -28.00
C LYS A 181 -6.45 -12.19 -27.55
N ASN A 182 -7.22 -12.71 -28.52
CA ASN A 182 -8.19 -13.77 -28.27
C ASN A 182 -7.51 -15.15 -28.22
N ALA A 183 -8.24 -16.20 -27.82
CA ALA A 183 -7.66 -17.53 -27.66
C ALA A 183 -7.10 -18.12 -28.96
N GLU A 184 -7.66 -17.78 -30.13
CA GLU A 184 -7.18 -18.24 -31.44
C GLU A 184 -5.86 -17.57 -31.82
N ASP A 185 -5.74 -16.27 -31.56
CA ASP A 185 -4.51 -15.53 -31.82
C ASP A 185 -3.39 -16.00 -30.89
N VAL A 186 -3.68 -16.17 -29.60
CA VAL A 186 -2.70 -16.71 -28.62
C VAL A 186 -2.26 -18.13 -29.03
N ALA A 187 -3.20 -18.97 -29.47
CA ALA A 187 -2.91 -20.31 -29.95
C ALA A 187 -1.93 -20.30 -31.14
N LYS A 188 -2.17 -19.43 -32.12
CA LYS A 188 -1.27 -19.23 -33.27
C LYS A 188 0.10 -18.73 -32.85
N ILE A 189 0.16 -17.74 -31.95
CA ILE A 189 1.41 -17.13 -31.50
C ILE A 189 2.28 -18.14 -30.73
N LEU A 190 1.67 -18.93 -29.85
CA LEU A 190 2.40 -19.86 -28.97
C LEU A 190 2.55 -21.27 -29.55
N GLY A 191 2.02 -21.54 -30.75
CA GLY A 191 2.02 -22.87 -31.35
C GLY A 191 1.19 -23.89 -30.56
N LEU A 192 0.07 -23.46 -29.99
CA LEU A 192 -0.85 -24.27 -29.17
C LEU A 192 -2.20 -24.43 -29.86
N SER A 193 -3.07 -25.28 -29.30
CA SER A 193 -4.48 -25.31 -29.68
C SER A 193 -5.32 -24.33 -28.84
N CYS A 194 -6.45 -23.86 -29.37
CA CYS A 194 -7.37 -23.00 -28.63
C CYS A 194 -7.87 -23.65 -27.32
N SER A 195 -8.03 -24.97 -27.29
CA SER A 195 -8.42 -25.70 -26.09
C SER A 195 -7.29 -25.74 -25.06
N THR A 196 -6.03 -25.85 -25.49
CA THR A 196 -4.85 -25.73 -24.62
C THR A 196 -4.71 -24.33 -24.02
N VAL A 197 -4.93 -23.27 -24.82
CA VAL A 197 -4.96 -21.89 -24.31
C VAL A 197 -6.07 -21.72 -23.27
N SER A 198 -7.27 -22.23 -23.56
CA SER A 198 -8.41 -22.20 -22.63
C SER A 198 -8.13 -22.99 -21.33
N PHE A 199 -7.40 -24.09 -21.43
CA PHE A 199 -6.95 -24.87 -20.27
C PHE A 199 -6.00 -24.05 -19.39
N HIS A 200 -4.98 -23.41 -19.96
CA HIS A 200 -4.07 -22.56 -19.20
C HIS A 200 -4.79 -21.37 -18.57
N LEU A 201 -5.67 -20.67 -19.29
CA LEU A 201 -6.47 -19.58 -18.72
C LEU A 201 -7.31 -20.03 -17.53
N ARG A 202 -7.93 -21.21 -17.60
CA ARG A 202 -8.73 -21.76 -16.49
C ARG A 202 -7.88 -22.08 -15.26
N ASN A 203 -6.70 -22.66 -15.45
CA ASN A 203 -5.79 -22.94 -14.34
C ASN A 203 -5.26 -21.64 -13.73
N SER A 204 -4.88 -20.66 -14.55
CA SER A 204 -4.48 -19.34 -14.10
C SER A 204 -5.57 -18.66 -13.26
N MET A 205 -6.82 -18.69 -13.73
CA MET A 205 -7.97 -18.15 -13.00
C MET A 205 -8.15 -18.83 -11.63
N ALA A 206 -8.05 -20.16 -11.58
CA ALA A 206 -8.16 -20.92 -10.33
C ALA A 206 -7.03 -20.56 -9.34
N LYS A 207 -5.78 -20.51 -9.82
CA LYS A 207 -4.61 -20.14 -8.99
C LYS A 207 -4.66 -18.70 -8.49
N LEU A 208 -5.17 -17.79 -9.31
CA LEU A 208 -5.33 -16.38 -8.95
C LEU A 208 -6.60 -16.10 -8.13
N GLY A 209 -7.49 -17.08 -7.96
CA GLY A 209 -8.74 -16.94 -7.21
C GLY A 209 -9.73 -15.97 -7.86
N VAL A 210 -9.85 -16.00 -9.19
CA VAL A 210 -10.75 -15.13 -9.97
C VAL A 210 -11.61 -15.94 -10.94
N HIS A 211 -12.71 -15.36 -11.41
CA HIS A 211 -13.72 -16.07 -12.21
C HIS A 211 -13.77 -15.70 -13.69
N ASN A 212 -12.96 -14.74 -14.14
CA ASN A 212 -12.91 -14.37 -15.55
C ASN A 212 -11.50 -13.94 -15.98
N LYS A 213 -11.21 -14.06 -17.28
CA LYS A 213 -9.89 -13.79 -17.85
C LYS A 213 -9.44 -12.34 -17.70
N VAL A 214 -10.36 -11.38 -17.71
CA VAL A 214 -10.05 -9.95 -17.53
C VAL A 214 -9.58 -9.69 -16.11
N ALA A 215 -10.27 -10.25 -15.12
CA ALA A 215 -9.86 -10.20 -13.72
C ALA A 215 -8.52 -10.94 -13.50
N ALA A 216 -8.28 -12.05 -14.21
CA ALA A 216 -6.99 -12.77 -14.14
C ALA A 216 -5.83 -11.93 -14.67
N VAL A 217 -6.00 -11.31 -15.84
CA VAL A 217 -5.01 -10.37 -16.40
C VAL A 217 -4.78 -9.20 -15.44
N ALA A 218 -5.85 -8.55 -14.97
CA ALA A 218 -5.74 -7.40 -14.08
C ALA A 218 -5.03 -7.75 -12.76
N LYS A 219 -5.32 -8.93 -12.18
CA LYS A 219 -4.67 -9.39 -10.95
C LYS A 219 -3.21 -9.79 -11.21
N ALA A 220 -2.92 -10.50 -12.29
CA ALA A 220 -1.56 -10.89 -12.64
C ALA A 220 -0.65 -9.67 -12.91
N ALA A 221 -1.14 -8.66 -13.63
CA ALA A 221 -0.43 -7.42 -13.89
C ALA A 221 -0.14 -6.65 -12.58
N LYS A 222 -1.16 -6.49 -11.73
CA LYS A 222 -0.99 -5.86 -10.42
C LYS A 222 0.03 -6.57 -9.53
N LEU A 223 0.14 -7.89 -9.63
CA LEU A 223 1.12 -8.67 -8.87
C LEU A 223 2.53 -8.68 -9.50
N GLY A 224 2.71 -8.03 -10.65
CA GLY A 224 3.96 -8.07 -11.41
C GLY A 224 4.30 -9.47 -11.94
N LEU A 225 3.30 -10.33 -12.14
CA LEU A 225 3.47 -11.66 -12.72
C LEU A 225 3.52 -11.63 -14.26
N ILE A 226 2.98 -10.56 -14.85
CA ILE A 226 3.02 -10.23 -16.27
C ILE A 226 3.27 -8.73 -16.40
N ASP A 227 3.82 -8.32 -17.54
CA ASP A 227 4.03 -6.90 -17.84
C ASP A 227 2.70 -6.24 -18.26
N GLU A 228 2.50 -4.98 -17.85
CA GLU A 228 1.40 -4.16 -18.33
C GLU A 228 1.56 -3.89 -19.84
N ALA A 229 0.44 -3.94 -20.57
CA ALA A 229 0.39 -3.83 -22.03
C ALA A 229 0.54 -2.40 -22.54
#